data_AF-C4PDV7-F1
#
_entry.id   AF-C4PDV7-F1
#
_cell.length_a   1.000
_cell.length_b   1.000
_cell.length_c   1.000
_cell.angle_alpha   90.00
_cell.angle_beta   90.00
_cell.angle_gamma   90.00
#
_symmetry.space_group_name_H-M   'P 1'
#
loop_
_entity.id
_entity.type
_entity.pdbx_description
1 polymer ?
#
loop_
_entity_poly.entity_id
_entity_poly.type
_entity_poly.pdbx_seq_one_letter_code
_entity_poly.pdbx_strand_id
1 'polypeptide(L)'
;YDWDVVNEAMGDSPGEYKAGDLKLTRTIRSGAPNLFYEHIGEDYVAYSFLYARNAAEKLGAEIKLFYNDYNMLYPAKRNAVKPLVEYINHFARDADGHDQKLIDGIGFQSH
;
A
#
# COMPACT_ATOMS: atom_id res chain seq x y z
N TYR A 1 15.44 -11.42 -3.11
CA TYR A 1 15.33 -10.10 -3.75
C TYR A 1 13.99 -9.51 -3.33
N ASP A 2 13.86 -8.20 -3.25
CA ASP A 2 12.70 -7.49 -2.73
C ASP A 2 12.26 -6.37 -3.68
N TRP A 3 10.97 -6.04 -3.64
CA TRP A 3 10.36 -4.97 -4.40
C TRP A 3 9.55 -4.06 -3.49
N ASP A 4 9.83 -2.77 -3.58
CA ASP A 4 8.91 -1.74 -3.13
C ASP A 4 7.78 -1.64 -4.16
N VAL A 5 6.71 -2.41 -3.94
CA VAL A 5 5.57 -2.52 -4.87
C VAL A 5 4.86 -1.18 -4.99
N VAL A 6 4.75 -0.46 -3.87
CA VAL A 6 4.19 0.88 -3.80
C VAL A 6 5.07 1.74 -2.91
N ASN A 7 5.36 2.95 -3.40
CA ASN A 7 6.16 3.95 -2.70
C ASN A 7 5.29 5.17 -2.34
N GLU A 8 5.35 5.60 -1.08
CA GLU A 8 4.86 6.91 -0.61
C GLU A 8 3.36 7.20 -0.87
N ALA A 9 2.51 6.18 -0.69
CA ALA A 9 1.07 6.28 -0.90
C ALA A 9 0.33 7.00 0.23
N MET A 10 0.94 7.21 1.40
CA MET A 10 0.29 7.89 2.53
C MET A 10 0.48 9.40 2.44
N GLY A 11 -0.61 10.17 2.54
CA GLY A 11 -0.55 11.62 2.66
C GLY A 11 0.10 12.07 3.96
N ASP A 12 0.86 13.17 3.89
CA ASP A 12 1.59 13.74 5.03
C ASP A 12 0.72 14.72 5.82
N SER A 13 -0.39 15.21 5.26
CA SER A 13 -1.20 16.26 5.86
C SER A 13 -2.69 16.16 5.48
N PRO A 14 -3.60 16.65 6.35
CA PRO A 14 -5.02 16.75 5.99
C PRO A 14 -5.22 17.47 4.66
N GLY A 15 -6.11 16.95 3.82
CA GLY A 15 -6.32 17.44 2.46
C GLY A 15 -5.54 16.66 1.40
N GLU A 16 -4.51 15.89 1.78
CA GLU A 16 -3.83 14.97 0.85
C GLU A 16 -4.55 13.62 0.70
N TYR A 17 -5.51 13.31 1.56
CA TYR A 17 -6.28 12.06 1.61
C TYR A 17 -7.74 12.34 1.97
N LYS A 18 -8.64 11.39 1.69
CA LYS A 18 -10.05 11.48 2.08
C LYS A 18 -10.18 11.59 3.61
N ALA A 19 -10.99 12.54 4.09
CA ALA A 19 -11.25 12.69 5.51
C ALA A 19 -11.84 11.39 6.10
N GLY A 20 -11.26 10.91 7.19
CA GLY A 20 -11.65 9.64 7.82
C GLY A 20 -10.96 8.38 7.27
N ASP A 21 -10.15 8.47 6.21
CA ASP A 21 -9.36 7.31 5.76
C ASP A 21 -8.22 7.00 6.74
N LEU A 22 -8.33 5.87 7.44
CA LEU A 22 -7.34 5.42 8.41
C LEU A 22 -6.00 5.01 7.79
N LYS A 23 -5.99 4.71 6.47
CA LYS A 23 -4.79 4.36 5.71
C LYS A 23 -4.05 5.60 5.21
N LEU A 24 -4.67 6.77 5.31
CA LEU A 24 -4.17 8.04 4.77
C LEU A 24 -3.85 7.97 3.26
N THR A 25 -4.62 7.20 2.50
CA THR A 25 -4.36 6.96 1.07
C THR A 25 -4.40 8.27 0.31
N ARG A 26 -3.26 8.63 -0.29
CA ARG A 26 -3.06 9.93 -0.92
C ARG A 26 -3.89 10.07 -2.20
N THR A 27 -4.68 11.13 -2.28
CA THR A 27 -5.49 11.52 -3.45
C THR A 27 -4.85 12.65 -4.24
N ILE A 28 -4.02 13.47 -3.60
CA ILE A 28 -3.35 14.64 -4.18
C ILE A 28 -1.96 14.82 -3.56
N ARG A 29 -0.99 15.32 -4.31
CA ARG A 29 0.33 15.72 -3.80
C ARG A 29 0.75 17.04 -4.41
N SER A 30 1.18 18.00 -3.59
CA SER A 30 1.69 19.30 -4.08
C SER A 30 0.76 20.00 -5.08
N GLY A 31 -0.57 19.87 -4.87
CA GLY A 31 -1.59 20.44 -5.74
C GLY A 31 -1.92 19.64 -7.01
N ALA A 32 -1.25 18.50 -7.26
CA ALA A 32 -1.51 17.63 -8.41
C ALA A 32 -2.22 16.34 -8.01
N PRO A 33 -3.21 15.85 -8.78
CA PRO A 33 -3.92 14.61 -8.46
C PRO A 33 -2.98 13.40 -8.49
N ASN A 34 -3.22 12.45 -7.58
CA ASN A 34 -2.58 11.14 -7.66
C ASN A 34 -3.27 10.32 -8.76
N LEU A 35 -2.61 10.15 -9.91
CA LEU A 35 -3.19 9.49 -11.08
C LEU A 35 -3.58 8.02 -10.82
N PHE A 36 -2.88 7.32 -9.92
CA PHE A 36 -3.27 5.95 -9.54
C PHE A 36 -4.63 5.97 -8.82
N TYR A 37 -4.81 6.92 -7.91
CA TYR A 37 -6.08 7.11 -7.22
C TYR A 37 -7.17 7.57 -8.17
N GLU A 38 -6.87 8.48 -9.09
CA GLU A 38 -7.83 9.01 -10.06
C GLU A 38 -8.39 7.92 -10.99
N HIS A 39 -7.56 7.00 -11.44
CA HIS A 39 -7.95 5.98 -12.41
C HIS A 39 -8.42 4.66 -11.78
N ILE A 40 -7.81 4.22 -10.68
CA ILE A 40 -8.12 2.93 -10.04
C ILE A 40 -9.03 3.12 -8.81
N GLY A 41 -8.98 4.29 -8.18
CA GLY A 41 -9.68 4.56 -6.93
C GLY A 41 -8.84 4.24 -5.69
N GLU A 42 -9.51 4.17 -4.54
CA GLU A 42 -8.86 4.00 -3.23
C GLU A 42 -8.14 2.66 -3.05
N ASP A 43 -8.41 1.70 -3.92
CA ASP A 43 -7.87 0.35 -3.87
C ASP A 43 -6.56 0.17 -4.62
N TYR A 44 -6.04 1.23 -5.26
CA TYR A 44 -4.88 1.10 -6.14
C TYR A 44 -3.67 0.45 -5.46
N VAL A 45 -3.47 0.72 -4.16
CA VAL A 45 -2.39 0.10 -3.38
C VAL A 45 -2.62 -1.42 -3.26
N ALA A 46 -3.83 -1.84 -2.89
CA ALA A 46 -4.13 -3.26 -2.70
C ALA A 46 -4.13 -4.03 -4.03
N TYR A 47 -4.65 -3.45 -5.11
CA TYR A 47 -4.53 -4.02 -6.45
C TYR A 47 -3.06 -4.19 -6.88
N SER A 48 -2.19 -3.23 -6.56
CA SER A 48 -0.76 -3.32 -6.89
C SER A 48 -0.11 -4.53 -6.22
N PHE A 49 -0.40 -4.76 -4.94
CA PHE A 49 0.07 -5.94 -4.21
C PHE A 49 -0.53 -7.25 -4.71
N LEU A 50 -1.82 -7.27 -5.05
CA LEU A 50 -2.48 -8.44 -5.63
C LEU A 50 -1.80 -8.86 -6.94
N TYR A 51 -1.60 -7.92 -7.86
CA TYR A 51 -0.99 -8.23 -9.15
C TYR A 51 0.50 -8.57 -9.02
N ALA A 52 1.24 -7.92 -8.12
CA ALA A 52 2.63 -8.27 -7.85
C ALA A 52 2.75 -9.70 -7.27
N ARG A 53 1.89 -10.07 -6.31
CA ARG A 53 1.85 -11.43 -5.75
C ARG A 53 1.53 -12.47 -6.83
N ASN A 54 0.48 -12.24 -7.61
CA ASN A 54 0.08 -13.15 -8.68
C ASN A 54 1.19 -13.33 -9.73
N ALA A 55 1.90 -12.25 -10.07
CA ALA A 55 3.03 -12.31 -10.99
C ALA A 55 4.21 -13.12 -10.41
N ALA A 56 4.58 -12.88 -9.15
CA ALA A 56 5.63 -13.62 -8.48
C ALA A 56 5.32 -15.12 -8.40
N GLU A 57 4.09 -15.47 -8.01
CA GLU A 57 3.63 -16.86 -7.94
C GLU A 57 3.63 -17.54 -9.31
N LYS A 58 3.08 -16.88 -10.34
CA LYS A 58 3.05 -17.40 -11.71
C LYS A 58 4.44 -17.67 -12.27
N LEU A 59 5.43 -16.87 -11.87
CA LEU A 59 6.83 -17.01 -12.30
C LEU A 59 7.63 -17.95 -11.40
N GLY A 60 7.07 -18.43 -10.27
CA GLY A 60 7.81 -19.15 -9.23
C GLY A 60 8.94 -18.32 -8.61
N ALA A 61 8.82 -16.99 -8.64
CA ALA A 61 9.86 -16.09 -8.20
C ALA A 61 9.79 -15.84 -6.68
N GLU A 62 10.90 -16.06 -5.99
CA GLU A 62 11.02 -15.77 -4.56
C GLU A 62 11.36 -14.28 -4.33
N ILE A 63 10.36 -13.43 -4.49
CA ILE A 63 10.46 -11.97 -4.28
C ILE A 63 9.63 -11.57 -3.06
N LYS A 64 10.21 -10.76 -2.19
CA LYS A 64 9.50 -10.15 -1.05
C LYS A 64 8.87 -8.82 -1.46
N LEU A 65 7.61 -8.62 -1.12
CA LEU A 65 6.83 -7.46 -1.52
C LEU A 65 6.68 -6.48 -0.37
N PHE A 66 7.18 -5.26 -0.55
CA PHE A 66 7.22 -4.21 0.47
C PHE A 66 6.39 -2.99 0.07
N TYR A 67 5.80 -2.36 1.08
CA TYR A 67 5.33 -0.98 0.99
C TYR A 67 6.41 -0.08 1.60
N ASN A 68 6.85 0.96 0.89
CA ASN A 68 7.93 1.82 1.33
C ASN A 68 7.48 3.28 1.46
N ASP A 69 7.91 3.95 2.52
CA ASP A 69 7.54 5.35 2.78
C ASP A 69 8.51 6.05 3.74
N TYR A 70 8.58 7.38 3.66
CA TYR A 70 9.29 8.24 4.61
C TYR A 70 8.32 8.78 5.68
N ASN A 71 8.88 9.52 6.64
CA ASN A 71 8.11 10.15 7.72
C ASN A 71 7.39 9.13 8.63
N MET A 72 7.83 7.86 8.63
CA MET A 72 7.28 6.79 9.46
C MET A 72 7.60 6.93 10.95
N LEU A 73 8.43 7.91 11.31
CA LEU A 73 8.63 8.34 12.70
C LEU A 73 7.44 9.14 13.25
N TYR A 74 6.68 9.81 12.37
CA TYR A 74 5.54 10.63 12.79
C TYR A 74 4.33 9.74 13.13
N PRO A 75 3.68 9.96 14.29
CA PRO A 75 2.63 9.06 14.77
C PRO A 75 1.47 8.83 13.79
N ALA A 76 1.07 9.86 13.02
CA ALA A 76 -0.03 9.74 12.07
C ALA A 76 0.23 8.67 10.99
N LYS A 77 1.36 8.77 10.27
CA LYS A 77 1.74 7.78 9.25
C LYS A 77 2.07 6.43 9.87
N ARG A 78 2.78 6.42 11.00
CA ARG A 78 3.09 5.16 11.71
C ARG A 78 1.84 4.38 12.10
N ASN A 79 0.82 5.06 12.60
CA ASN A 79 -0.44 4.44 12.99
C ASN A 79 -1.27 3.97 11.79
N ALA A 80 -1.11 4.60 10.62
CA ALA A 80 -1.78 4.23 9.38
C ALA A 80 -1.21 2.95 8.72
N VAL A 81 0.01 2.53 9.10
CA VAL A 81 0.62 1.27 8.61
C VAL A 81 -0.26 0.06 8.89
N LYS A 82 -0.74 -0.08 10.13
CA LYS A 82 -1.52 -1.25 10.51
C LYS A 82 -2.82 -1.35 9.68
N PRO A 83 -3.67 -0.29 9.61
CA PRO A 83 -4.82 -0.26 8.71
C PRO A 83 -4.47 -0.57 7.26
N LEU A 84 -3.35 -0.07 6.75
CA LEU A 84 -2.93 -0.34 5.37
C LEU A 84 -2.56 -1.81 5.15
N VAL A 85 -1.77 -2.40 6.05
CA VAL A 85 -1.36 -3.81 5.97
C VAL A 85 -2.56 -4.74 6.10
N GLU A 86 -3.45 -4.46 7.05
CA GLU A 86 -4.70 -5.21 7.21
C GLU A 86 -5.54 -5.10 5.95
N TYR A 87 -5.68 -3.89 5.39
CA TYR A 87 -6.43 -3.68 4.15
C TYR A 87 -5.87 -4.50 2.98
N ILE A 88 -4.56 -4.44 2.76
CA ILE A 88 -3.89 -5.17 1.68
C ILE A 88 -4.10 -6.69 1.86
N ASN A 89 -3.91 -7.23 3.06
CA ASN A 89 -4.05 -8.67 3.29
C ASN A 89 -5.51 -9.15 3.33
N HIS A 90 -6.48 -8.27 3.56
CA HIS A 90 -7.91 -8.61 3.51
C HIS A 90 -8.57 -8.35 2.15
N PHE A 91 -7.80 -7.85 1.18
CA PHE A 91 -8.35 -7.38 -0.10
C PHE A 91 -8.79 -8.50 -1.03
N ALA A 92 -8.05 -9.61 -1.03
CA ALA A 92 -8.31 -10.76 -1.90
C ALA A 92 -8.41 -12.05 -1.11
N ARG A 93 -9.18 -13.00 -1.63
CA ARG A 93 -9.33 -14.34 -1.06
C ARG A 93 -8.59 -15.36 -1.92
N ASP A 94 -7.98 -16.34 -1.28
CA ASP A 94 -7.42 -17.50 -1.96
C ASP A 94 -8.52 -18.48 -2.42
N ALA A 95 -8.11 -19.59 -3.05
CA ALA A 95 -9.03 -20.60 -3.57
C ALA A 95 -9.85 -21.29 -2.46
N ASP A 96 -9.36 -21.30 -1.22
CA ASP A 96 -10.03 -21.87 -0.05
C ASP A 96 -10.93 -20.84 0.67
N GLY A 97 -10.96 -19.60 0.18
CA GLY A 97 -11.77 -18.52 0.74
C GLY A 97 -11.13 -17.79 1.92
N HIS A 98 -9.86 -18.05 2.23
CA HIS A 98 -9.12 -17.33 3.27
C HIS A 98 -8.52 -16.03 2.73
N ASP A 99 -8.22 -15.10 3.62
CA ASP A 99 -7.48 -13.88 3.27
C ASP A 99 -6.12 -14.21 2.68
N GLN A 100 -5.85 -13.70 1.47
CA GLN A 100 -4.57 -13.92 0.81
C GLN A 100 -3.52 -12.98 1.39
N LYS A 101 -2.39 -13.53 1.85
CA LYS A 101 -1.26 -12.72 2.29
C LYS A 101 -0.54 -12.10 1.08
N LEU A 102 -0.75 -10.81 0.86
CA LEU A 102 -0.20 -10.09 -0.30
C LEU A 102 1.11 -9.36 0.02
N ILE A 103 1.22 -8.72 1.19
CA ILE A 103 2.40 -7.95 1.60
C ILE A 103 3.32 -8.73 2.54
N ASP A 104 4.63 -8.62 2.33
CA ASP A 104 5.65 -9.28 3.16
C ASP A 104 6.26 -8.35 4.23
N GLY A 105 6.31 -7.04 3.98
CA GLY A 105 6.90 -6.11 4.94
C GLY A 105 6.70 -4.64 4.62
N ILE A 106 7.24 -3.79 5.50
CA ILE A 106 7.21 -2.33 5.40
C ILE A 106 8.63 -1.78 5.39
N GLY A 107 8.96 -1.00 4.38
CA GLY A 107 10.21 -0.24 4.27
C GLY A 107 10.09 1.10 4.99
N PHE A 108 11.07 1.39 5.87
CA PHE A 108 11.20 2.67 6.56
C PHE A 108 12.39 3.41 5.93
N GLN A 109 12.11 4.37 5.04
CA GLN A 109 13.15 5.07 4.27
C GLN A 109 14.21 5.77 5.15
N SER A 110 13.83 6.19 6.36
CA SER A 110 14.74 6.70 7.40
C SER A 110 15.67 7.84 6.95
N HIS A 111 15.09 8.77 6.16
CA HIS A 111 15.69 10.07 5.87
C HIS A 111 15.82 10.95 7.12
#